data_AF-A0A660Y846-F1
#
_entry.id   AF-A0A660Y846-F1
#
_cell.length_a   1.000
_cell.length_b   1.000
_cell.length_c   1.000
_cell.angle_alpha   90.00
_cell.angle_beta   90.00
_cell.angle_gamma   90.00
#
_symmetry.space_group_name_H-M   'P 1'
#
loop_
_entity.id
_entity.type
_entity.pdbx_description
1 polymer ?
#
loop_
_entity_poly.entity_id
_entity_poly.type
_entity_poly.pdbx_seq_one_letter_code
_entity_poly.pdbx_strand_id
1 'polypeptide(L)' 'MVIAIDGPAGSGKSTTARMVAQRLGFLYLDTGAMYRALTLKALREGLNLRDGATALGALADRTEVALVQSDEG' A
#
# COMPACT_ATOMS: atom_id res chain seq x y z
N MET A 1 -19.04 5.02 -2.23
CA MET A 1 -18.55 6.13 -1.37
C MET A 1 -17.09 5.85 -1.05
N VAL A 2 -16.20 6.85 -1.12
CA VAL A 2 -14.75 6.71 -0.87
C VAL A 2 -14.35 7.70 0.21
N ILE A 3 -13.55 7.25 1.18
CA ILE A 3 -13.04 8.09 2.28
C ILE A 3 -11.51 8.06 2.22
N ALA A 4 -10.90 9.23 2.04
CA ALA A 4 -9.45 9.41 2.12
C ALA A 4 -9.06 9.91 3.53
N ILE A 5 -7.97 9.38 4.10
CA ILE A 5 -7.47 9.74 5.43
C ILE A 5 -5.96 10.03 5.33
N ASP A 6 -5.61 11.31 5.33
CA ASP A 6 -4.24 11.80 5.15
C ASP A 6 -3.67 12.46 6.42
N GLY A 7 -2.34 12.60 6.44
CA GLY A 7 -1.60 13.24 7.54
C GLY A 7 -0.18 12.69 7.71
N PRO A 8 0.64 13.29 8.59
CA PRO A 8 2.07 12.97 8.71
C PRO A 8 2.31 11.59 9.32
N ALA A 9 3.49 11.01 9.08
CA ALA A 9 3.89 9.74 9.72
C ALA A 9 3.70 9.80 11.24
N GLY A 10 3.23 8.70 11.84
CA GLY A 10 2.98 8.62 13.29
C GLY A 10 1.66 9.22 13.79
N SER A 11 0.85 9.89 12.97
CA SER A 11 -0.42 10.50 13.41
C SER A 11 -1.59 9.53 13.66
N GLY A 12 -1.37 8.21 13.61
CA GLY A 12 -2.42 7.21 13.86
C GLY A 12 -3.39 6.91 12.71
N LYS A 13 -3.19 7.50 11.51
CA LYS A 13 -4.06 7.33 10.32
C LYS A 13 -4.47 5.88 10.04
N SER A 14 -3.52 4.96 9.96
CA SER A 14 -3.81 3.56 9.62
C SER A 14 -4.72 2.92 10.65
N THR A 15 -4.51 3.21 11.93
CA THR A 15 -5.37 2.75 13.03
C THR A 15 -6.77 3.35 12.91
N THR A 16 -6.88 4.68 12.73
CA THR A 16 -8.17 5.36 12.57
C THR A 16 -8.92 4.88 11.33
N ALA A 17 -8.25 4.77 10.20
CA ALA A 17 -8.82 4.31 8.94
C ALA A 17 -9.37 2.89 9.04
N ARG A 18 -8.62 1.97 9.67
CA ARG A 18 -9.09 0.60 9.91
C ARG A 18 -10.32 0.56 10.82
N MET A 19 -10.34 1.35 11.90
CA MET A 19 -11.50 1.41 12.80
C MET A 19 -12.74 2.01 12.12
N VAL A 20 -12.58 3.05 11.30
CA VAL A 20 -13.67 3.64 10.53
C VAL A 20 -14.20 2.64 9.50
N ALA A 21 -13.30 1.97 8.79
CA ALA A 21 -13.65 0.96 7.80
C ALA A 21 -14.47 -0.18 8.41
N GLN A 22 -14.00 -0.76 9.53
CA GLN A 22 -14.73 -1.79 10.27
C GLN A 22 -16.12 -1.33 10.73
N ARG A 23 -16.23 -0.11 11.28
CA ARG A 23 -17.52 0.42 11.77
C ARG A 23 -18.53 0.69 10.65
N LEU A 24 -18.06 1.04 9.46
CA LEU A 24 -18.91 1.35 8.31
C LEU A 24 -19.11 0.16 7.36
N GLY A 25 -18.48 -0.98 7.62
CA GLY A 25 -18.46 -2.12 6.69
C GLY A 25 -17.73 -1.81 5.39
N PHE A 26 -16.74 -0.92 5.45
CA PHE A 26 -15.94 -0.51 4.29
C PHE A 26 -14.68 -1.33 4.22
N LEU A 27 -14.23 -1.52 2.99
CA LEU A 27 -12.95 -2.11 2.68
C LEU A 27 -11.82 -1.14 3.05
N TYR A 28 -10.84 -1.62 3.82
CA TYR A 28 -9.66 -0.85 4.19
C TYR A 28 -8.52 -1.07 3.18
N LEU A 29 -7.91 0.02 2.73
CA LEU A 29 -6.75 -0.01 1.81
C LEU A 29 -5.57 0.76 2.43
N ASP A 30 -4.44 0.08 2.67
CA ASP A 30 -3.16 0.69 3.07
C ASP A 30 -2.25 0.86 1.85
N THR A 31 -2.31 2.03 1.21
CA THR A 31 -1.42 2.37 0.08
C THR A 31 0.06 2.37 0.50
N GLY A 32 0.36 2.70 1.75
CA GLY A 32 1.73 2.65 2.28
C GLY A 32 2.29 1.22 2.29
N ALA A 33 1.45 0.22 2.62
CA ALA A 33 1.85 -1.18 2.54
C ALA A 33 2.16 -1.61 1.10
N MET A 34 1.39 -1.13 0.11
CA MET A 34 1.65 -1.40 -1.31
C MET A 34 3.04 -0.87 -1.74
N TYR A 35 3.34 0.39 -1.44
CA TYR A 35 4.64 0.98 -1.78
C TYR A 35 5.80 0.23 -1.10
N ARG A 36 5.65 -0.14 0.18
CA ARG A 36 6.66 -0.93 0.91
C ARG A 36 6.84 -2.33 0.31
N ALA A 37 5.76 -3.00 -0.09
CA ALA A 37 5.83 -4.31 -0.73
C ALA A 37 6.56 -4.26 -2.07
N LEU A 38 6.26 -3.27 -2.92
CA LEU A 38 6.96 -3.07 -4.19
C LEU A 38 8.45 -2.76 -3.97
N THR A 39 8.75 -1.92 -2.97
CA THR A 39 10.15 -1.62 -2.58
C THR A 39 10.89 -2.88 -2.14
N LEU A 40 10.26 -3.71 -1.32
CA LEU A 40 10.84 -4.98 -0.87
C LEU A 40 11.09 -5.93 -2.05
N LYS A 41 10.16 -6.01 -3.02
CA LYS A 41 10.34 -6.78 -4.24
C LYS A 41 11.55 -6.27 -5.04
N ALA A 42 11.67 -4.95 -5.20
CA ALA A 42 12.79 -4.34 -5.91
C ALA A 42 14.14 -4.65 -5.27
N LEU A 43 14.22 -4.57 -3.93
CA LEU A 43 15.42 -4.92 -3.17
C LEU A 43 15.78 -6.40 -3.32
N ARG A 44 14.78 -7.30 -3.32
CA ARG A 44 14.98 -8.75 -3.49
C ARG A 44 15.43 -9.14 -4.89
N GLU A 45 14.95 -8.44 -5.91
CA GLU A 45 15.37 -8.63 -7.31
C GLU A 45 16.71 -7.92 -7.62
N GLY A 46 17.33 -7.27 -6.64
CA GLY A 46 18.62 -6.60 -6.81
C GLY A 46 18.58 -5.42 -7.78
N LEU A 47 17.41 -4.78 -7.96
CA LEU A 47 17.29 -3.66 -8.87
C LEU A 47 18.19 -2.50 -8.43
N ASN A 48 18.90 -1.92 -9.38
CA ASN A 48 19.62 -0.69 -9.16
C ASN A 48 18.62 0.48 -9.01
N LEU A 49 18.31 0.83 -7.76
CA LEU A 49 17.41 1.95 -7.43
C LEU A 49 17.96 3.32 -7.85
N ARG A 50 19.22 3.39 -8.31
CA ARG A 50 19.83 4.62 -8.86
C ARG A 50 19.54 4.83 -10.34
N ASP A 51 19.02 3.82 -11.05
CA ASP A 51 18.60 3.94 -12.46
C ASP A 51 17.25 4.67 -12.61
N GLY A 52 16.72 5.24 -11.52
CA GLY A 52 15.55 6.09 -11.53
C GLY A 52 14.23 5.34 -11.72
N ALA A 53 13.22 6.06 -12.20
CA ALA A 53 11.84 5.58 -12.27
C ALA A 53 11.63 4.42 -13.28
N THR A 54 12.52 4.24 -14.26
CA THR A 54 12.31 3.29 -15.35
C THR A 54 12.33 1.84 -14.89
N ALA A 55 13.35 1.42 -14.13
CA ALA A 55 13.47 0.04 -13.68
C ALA A 55 12.38 -0.33 -12.65
N LEU A 56 12.02 0.63 -11.78
CA LEU A 56 10.93 0.48 -10.81
C LEU A 56 9.55 0.45 -11.49
N GLY A 57 9.35 1.27 -12.54
CA GLY A 57 8.13 1.26 -13.34
C GLY A 57 7.91 -0.08 -14.04
N ALA A 58 8.95 -0.60 -14.70
CA ALA A 58 8.88 -1.93 -15.32
C ALA A 58 8.64 -3.05 -14.30
N LEU A 59 9.10 -2.90 -13.05
CA LEU A 59 8.76 -3.83 -11.97
C LEU A 59 7.29 -3.70 -11.56
N ALA A 60 6.78 -2.48 -11.43
CA ALA A 60 5.38 -2.22 -11.10
C ALA A 60 4.44 -2.81 -12.16
N ASP A 61 4.73 -2.61 -13.46
CA ASP A 61 3.90 -3.10 -14.57
C ASP A 61 3.72 -4.62 -14.57
N ARG A 62 4.73 -5.37 -14.11
CA ARG A 62 4.69 -6.84 -14.00
C ARG A 62 4.37 -7.34 -12.59
N THR A 63 3.96 -6.46 -11.68
CA THR A 63 3.59 -6.82 -10.31
C THR A 63 2.08 -6.78 -10.15
N GLU A 64 1.50 -7.95 -9.91
CA GLU A 64 0.09 -8.03 -9.56
C GLU A 64 -0.11 -7.68 -8.07
N VAL A 65 -1.04 -6.77 -7.80
CA VAL A 65 -1.49 -6.43 -6.45
C VAL A 65 -2.98 -6.68 -6.39
N ALA A 66 -3.37 -7.70 -5.63
CA ALA A 66 -4.75 -8.01 -5.36
C ALA A 66 -5.16 -7.44 -3.99
N LEU A 67 -6.34 -6.86 -3.95
CA LEU A 67 -6.96 -6.45 -2.70
C LEU A 67 -7.86 -7.59 -2.21
N VAL A 68 -7.51 -8.17 -1.06
CA VAL A 68 -8.21 -9.33 -0.50
C VAL A 68 -8.86 -8.90 0.81
N GLN A 69 -10.16 -9.14 0.95
CA GLN A 69 -10.85 -8.90 2.20
C GLN A 69 -10.46 -10.00 3.19
N SER A 70 -9.99 -9.61 4.37
CA SER A 70 -9.67 -10.55 5.44
C SER A 70 -10.85 -10.73 6.40
N ASP A 71 -10.93 -11.86 7.08
CA ASP A 71 -11.98 -12.14 8.08
C ASP A 71 -12.01 -11.13 9.25
N GLU A 72 -10.94 -10.34 9.42
CA GLU A 72 -10.83 -9.25 10.40
C GLU A 72 -11.43 -7.90 9.94
N GLY A 73 -12.08 -7.87 8.76
CA GLY A 73 -12.73 -6.70 8.17
C GLY A 73 -12.12 -6.27 6.85
#